data_AF-W9B9X5-F1
#
_entry.id   AF-W9B9X5-F1
#
_cell.length_a   1.000
_cell.length_b   1.000
_cell.length_c   1.000
_cell.angle_alpha   90.00
_cell.angle_beta   90.00
_cell.angle_gamma   90.00
#
_symmetry.space_group_name_H-M   'P 1'
#
loop_
_entity.id
_entity.type
_entity.pdbx_description
1 polymer ?
#
loop_
_entity_poly.entity_id
_entity_poly.type
_entity_poly.pdbx_seq_one_letter_code
_entity_poly.pdbx_strand_id
1 'polypeptide(L)'
;MLEELLAYTQQFDVPTEASDGLGRLTGFVEAYLTGMHQRSPRSEAFLKLWTESTGSEPSLAPLFAERDAWFRQHLERHIREGLTDKSIRRETDPTIAAVAIIGLLRGTAMMAFSTARDIAVDELASEVARGIGRSLAAQPGPAGGPGSSS
;
A
#
# COMPACT_ATOMS: atom_id res chain seq x y z
N MET A 1 -18.45 -13.86 12.56
CA MET A 1 -17.03 -14.25 12.74
C MET A 1 -16.16 -13.90 11.53
N LEU A 2 -16.38 -14.44 10.30
CA LEU A 2 -15.59 -14.05 9.12
C LEU A 2 -15.90 -12.62 8.65
N GLU A 3 -17.17 -12.25 8.52
CA GLU A 3 -17.61 -10.88 8.17
C GLU A 3 -17.11 -9.83 9.17
N GLU A 4 -17.09 -10.20 10.45
CA GLU A 4 -16.61 -9.37 11.56
C GLU A 4 -15.09 -9.19 11.55
N LEU A 5 -14.36 -10.26 11.17
CA LEU A 5 -12.93 -10.22 10.91
C LEU A 5 -12.60 -9.31 9.71
N LEU A 6 -13.44 -9.35 8.67
CA LEU A 6 -13.31 -8.50 7.48
C LEU A 6 -13.58 -7.03 7.82
N ALA A 7 -14.68 -6.72 8.51
CA ALA A 7 -15.03 -5.36 8.93
C ALA A 7 -13.95 -4.72 9.81
N TYR A 8 -13.35 -5.49 10.72
CA TYR A 8 -12.27 -4.98 11.58
C TYR A 8 -10.99 -4.64 10.80
N THR A 9 -10.70 -5.34 9.70
CA THR A 9 -9.57 -5.00 8.82
C THR A 9 -9.85 -3.82 7.89
N GLN A 10 -11.08 -3.30 7.81
CA GLN A 10 -11.40 -2.12 6.99
C GLN A 10 -10.96 -0.81 7.65
N GLN A 11 -10.70 -0.81 8.95
CA GLN A 11 -10.27 0.38 9.71
C GLN A 11 -8.74 0.51 9.71
N PHE A 12 -8.20 1.05 8.62
CA PHE A 12 -6.86 1.63 8.61
C PHE A 12 -7.01 3.15 8.77
N ASP A 13 -6.75 3.67 9.97
CA ASP A 13 -6.64 5.11 10.17
C ASP A 13 -5.41 5.60 9.41
N VAL A 14 -5.64 6.37 8.36
CA VAL A 14 -4.58 7.00 7.56
C VAL A 14 -4.31 8.37 8.16
N PRO A 15 -3.06 8.70 8.53
CA PRO A 15 -2.70 10.06 8.91
C PRO A 15 -3.05 11.03 7.76
N THR A 16 -3.85 12.06 8.06
CA THR A 16 -4.37 13.05 7.10
C THR A 16 -3.41 14.22 6.86
N GLU A 17 -2.24 14.21 7.49
CA GLU A 17 -1.30 15.33 7.59
C GLU A 17 -0.40 15.53 6.34
N ALA A 18 -0.46 14.65 5.35
CA ALA A 18 0.43 14.73 4.19
C ALA A 18 -0.01 15.80 3.16
N SER A 19 0.94 16.63 2.74
CA SER A 19 0.71 17.79 1.87
C SER A 19 0.39 17.44 0.41
N ASP A 20 0.76 16.25 -0.07
CA ASP A 20 0.57 15.80 -1.45
C ASP A 20 0.16 14.32 -1.56
N GLY A 21 -0.22 13.88 -2.76
CA GLY A 21 -0.72 12.54 -3.04
C GLY A 21 0.32 11.44 -2.83
N LEU A 22 1.59 11.71 -3.12
CA LEU A 22 2.68 10.76 -2.81
C LEU A 22 2.83 10.57 -1.31
N GLY A 23 2.83 11.66 -0.53
CA GLY A 23 2.89 11.61 0.92
C GLY A 23 1.69 10.89 1.52
N ARG A 24 0.47 11.10 1.00
CA ARG A 24 -0.73 10.35 1.41
C ARG A 24 -0.60 8.86 1.12
N LEU A 25 -0.05 8.49 -0.05
CA LEU A 25 0.20 7.10 -0.41
C LEU A 25 1.24 6.43 0.50
N THR A 26 2.38 7.08 0.75
CA THR A 26 3.42 6.51 1.61
C THR A 26 2.99 6.46 3.08
N GLY A 27 2.25 7.47 3.55
CA GLY A 27 1.65 7.45 4.88
C GLY A 27 0.61 6.32 5.05
N PHE A 28 -0.20 6.07 4.02
CA PHE A 28 -1.09 4.91 3.99
C PHE A 28 -0.32 3.59 4.10
N VAL A 29 0.79 3.45 3.37
CA VAL A 29 1.64 2.25 3.40
C VAL A 29 2.19 1.99 4.80
N GLU A 30 2.72 3.01 5.47
CA GLU A 30 3.25 2.89 6.83
C GLU A 30 2.15 2.51 7.83
N ALA A 31 0.99 3.18 7.73
CA ALA A 31 -0.16 2.91 8.58
C ALA A 31 -0.72 1.49 8.38
N TYR A 32 -0.76 1.00 7.14
CA TYR A 32 -1.21 -0.36 6.83
C TYR A 32 -0.30 -1.40 7.50
N LEU A 33 1.02 -1.33 7.28
CA LEU A 33 1.96 -2.32 7.81
C LEU A 33 2.03 -2.29 9.34
N THR A 34 2.06 -1.10 9.93
CA THR A 34 2.01 -0.91 11.39
C THR A 34 0.71 -1.42 11.98
N GLY A 35 -0.43 -1.08 11.36
CA GLY A 35 -1.76 -1.47 11.80
C GLY A 35 -1.99 -2.98 11.72
N MET A 36 -1.42 -3.65 10.72
CA MET A 36 -1.42 -5.10 10.60
C MET A 36 -0.67 -5.76 11.77
N HIS A 37 0.47 -5.21 12.19
CA HIS A 37 1.23 -5.75 13.32
C HIS A 37 0.52 -5.54 14.66
N GLN A 38 -0.04 -4.36 14.91
CA GLN A 38 -0.74 -4.06 16.18
C GLN A 38 -1.98 -4.94 16.40
N ARG A 39 -2.64 -5.40 15.32
CA ARG A 39 -3.85 -6.23 15.34
C ARG A 39 -3.54 -7.74 15.22
N SER A 40 -2.33 -8.14 15.63
CA SER A 40 -1.58 -9.30 15.12
C SER A 40 -2.35 -10.61 14.94
N PRO A 41 -3.14 -11.14 15.91
CA PRO A 41 -3.75 -12.47 15.71
C PRO A 41 -4.80 -12.46 14.60
N ARG A 42 -5.55 -11.34 14.50
CA ARG A 42 -6.62 -11.19 13.52
C ARG A 42 -6.08 -10.87 12.13
N SER A 43 -5.08 -9.99 12.05
CA SER A 43 -4.41 -9.63 10.79
C SER A 43 -3.62 -10.81 10.19
N GLU A 44 -3.00 -11.63 11.03
CA GLU A 44 -2.34 -12.86 10.61
C GLU A 44 -3.36 -13.90 10.11
N ALA A 45 -4.45 -14.12 10.84
CA ALA A 45 -5.52 -15.01 10.41
C ALA A 45 -6.15 -14.56 9.08
N PHE A 46 -6.34 -13.25 8.93
CA PHE A 46 -6.82 -12.63 7.71
C PHE A 46 -5.93 -12.98 6.49
N LEU A 47 -4.61 -12.80 6.59
CA LEU A 47 -3.68 -13.10 5.50
C LEU A 47 -3.60 -14.60 5.19
N LYS A 48 -3.64 -15.46 6.21
CA LYS A 48 -3.69 -16.91 6.01
C LYS A 48 -4.94 -17.33 5.25
N LEU A 49 -6.12 -16.88 5.68
CA LEU A 49 -7.37 -17.18 4.99
C LEU A 49 -7.41 -16.62 3.55
N TRP A 50 -6.77 -15.46 3.31
CA TRP A 50 -6.59 -14.96 1.95
C TRP A 50 -5.76 -15.93 1.10
N THR A 51 -4.64 -16.43 1.62
CA THR A 51 -3.82 -17.43 0.92
C THR A 51 -4.61 -18.73 0.66
N GLU A 52 -5.34 -19.23 1.66
CA GLU A 52 -6.18 -20.42 1.50
C GLU A 52 -7.29 -20.21 0.45
N SER A 53 -7.85 -19.00 0.34
CA SER A 53 -8.88 -18.68 -0.65
C SER A 53 -8.41 -18.81 -2.11
N THR A 54 -7.10 -18.73 -2.33
CA THR A 54 -6.48 -18.90 -3.65
C THR A 54 -6.15 -20.35 -4.00
N GLY A 55 -6.22 -21.25 -3.01
CA GLY A 55 -5.85 -22.66 -3.15
C GLY A 55 -6.91 -23.59 -2.59
N SER A 56 -6.80 -23.88 -1.29
CA SER A 56 -7.52 -24.97 -0.63
C SER A 56 -8.96 -24.68 -0.28
N GLU A 57 -9.41 -23.42 -0.26
CA GLU A 57 -10.80 -23.05 0.03
C GLU A 57 -11.37 -22.05 -0.99
N PRO A 58 -11.70 -22.48 -2.22
CA PRO A 58 -12.17 -21.60 -3.30
C PRO A 58 -13.50 -20.89 -2.99
N SER A 59 -14.29 -21.42 -2.04
CA SER A 59 -15.56 -20.81 -1.63
C SER A 59 -15.38 -19.42 -1.01
N LEU A 60 -14.18 -19.13 -0.49
CA LEU A 60 -13.83 -17.83 0.07
C LEU A 60 -13.41 -16.81 -1.00
N ALA A 61 -13.04 -17.25 -2.21
CA ALA A 61 -12.47 -16.38 -3.25
C ALA A 61 -13.34 -15.15 -3.58
N PRO A 62 -14.69 -15.23 -3.68
CA PRO A 62 -15.52 -14.05 -3.96
C PRO A 62 -15.43 -12.97 -2.86
N LEU A 63 -15.39 -13.38 -1.59
CA LEU A 63 -15.30 -12.45 -0.45
C LEU A 63 -13.97 -11.68 -0.46
N PHE A 64 -12.87 -12.37 -0.76
CA PHE A 64 -11.57 -11.73 -0.86
C PHE A 64 -11.43 -10.89 -2.14
N ALA A 65 -12.06 -11.29 -3.26
CA ALA A 65 -12.05 -10.53 -4.50
C ALA A 65 -12.72 -9.15 -4.36
N GLU A 66 -13.85 -9.07 -3.67
CA GLU A 66 -14.53 -7.80 -3.38
C GLU A 66 -13.61 -6.86 -2.57
N ARG A 67 -12.97 -7.40 -1.54
CA ARG A 67 -12.07 -6.61 -0.70
C ARG A 67 -10.79 -6.20 -1.43
N ASP A 68 -10.27 -7.06 -2.29
CA ASP A 68 -9.13 -6.77 -3.14
C ASP A 68 -9.49 -5.69 -4.18
N ALA A 69 -10.74 -5.65 -4.66
CA ALA A 69 -11.23 -4.56 -5.50
C ALA A 69 -11.27 -3.24 -4.75
N TRP A 70 -11.84 -3.21 -3.53
CA TRP A 70 -11.85 -2.00 -2.70
C TRP A 70 -10.44 -1.50 -2.40
N PHE A 71 -9.51 -2.39 -2.04
CA PHE A 71 -8.14 -2.00 -1.70
C PHE A 71 -7.39 -1.43 -2.92
N ARG A 72 -7.57 -2.05 -4.09
CA ARG A 72 -7.05 -1.52 -5.36
C ARG A 72 -7.58 -0.11 -5.63
N GLN A 73 -8.90 0.09 -5.55
CA GLN A 73 -9.51 1.40 -5.79
C GLN A 73 -9.01 2.47 -4.81
N HIS A 74 -8.80 2.10 -3.54
CA HIS A 74 -8.29 3.03 -2.53
C HIS A 74 -6.87 3.52 -2.86
N LEU A 75 -5.96 2.61 -3.23
CA LEU A 75 -4.59 2.97 -3.62
C LEU A 75 -4.56 3.74 -4.95
N GLU A 76 -5.34 3.32 -5.93
CA GLU A 76 -5.45 4.02 -7.20
C GLU A 76 -5.88 5.48 -7.02
N ARG A 77 -6.78 5.77 -6.07
CA ARG A 77 -7.20 7.13 -5.76
C ARG A 77 -6.02 8.00 -5.30
N HIS A 78 -5.23 7.54 -4.33
CA HIS A 78 -4.04 8.27 -3.87
C HIS A 78 -3.03 8.48 -5.00
N ILE A 79 -2.85 7.48 -5.88
CA ILE A 79 -1.96 7.61 -7.03
C ILE A 79 -2.47 8.65 -8.03
N ARG A 80 -3.78 8.68 -8.32
CA ARG A 80 -4.41 9.69 -9.19
C ARG A 80 -4.31 11.10 -8.60
N GLU A 81 -4.48 11.24 -7.28
CA GLU A 81 -4.25 12.50 -6.59
C GLU A 81 -2.79 12.96 -6.76
N GLY A 82 -1.82 12.06 -6.60
CA GLY A 82 -0.40 12.37 -6.79
C GLY A 82 -0.01 12.71 -8.24
N LEU A 83 -0.69 12.12 -9.22
CA LEU A 83 -0.56 12.51 -10.63
C LEU A 83 -1.13 13.92 -10.88
N THR A 84 -2.20 14.28 -10.18
CA THR A 84 -2.89 15.57 -10.32
C THR A 84 -2.06 16.70 -9.71
N ASP A 85 -1.51 16.50 -8.51
CA ASP A 85 -0.65 17.48 -7.83
C ASP A 85 0.83 17.42 -8.26
N LYS A 86 1.18 16.48 -9.16
CA LYS A 86 2.51 16.27 -9.73
C LYS A 86 3.57 15.79 -8.72
N SER A 87 3.16 15.25 -7.57
CA SER A 87 4.06 14.54 -6.66
C SER A 87 4.47 13.16 -7.20
N ILE A 88 3.65 12.54 -8.06
CA ILE A 88 3.93 11.27 -8.74
C ILE A 88 4.32 11.50 -10.21
N ARG A 89 5.32 10.74 -10.69
CA ARG A 89 5.77 10.77 -12.10
C ARG A 89 4.63 10.46 -13.06
N ARG A 90 4.54 11.22 -14.15
CA ARG A 90 3.39 11.27 -15.07
C ARG A 90 3.14 9.97 -15.80
N GLU A 91 4.17 9.14 -15.94
CA GLU A 91 4.17 7.86 -16.64
C GLU A 91 3.62 6.72 -15.76
N THR A 92 3.28 7.00 -14.50
CA THR A 92 2.70 6.00 -13.60
C THR A 92 1.29 5.64 -14.04
N ASP A 93 1.07 4.38 -14.41
CA ASP A 93 -0.27 3.81 -14.51
C ASP A 93 -0.82 3.53 -13.09
N PRO A 94 -1.93 4.15 -12.67
CA PRO A 94 -2.47 3.98 -11.31
C PRO A 94 -2.87 2.54 -11.00
N THR A 95 -3.46 1.84 -11.97
CA THR A 95 -3.99 0.49 -11.82
C THR A 95 -2.85 -0.51 -11.61
N ILE A 96 -1.82 -0.43 -12.46
CA ILE A 96 -0.64 -1.31 -12.38
C ILE A 96 0.12 -1.04 -11.08
N ALA A 97 0.34 0.23 -10.74
CA ALA A 97 1.05 0.61 -9.52
C ALA A 97 0.32 0.14 -8.26
N ALA A 98 -1.01 0.29 -8.19
CA ALA A 98 -1.81 -0.18 -7.06
C ALA A 98 -1.67 -1.71 -6.85
N VAL A 99 -1.73 -2.52 -7.92
CA VAL A 99 -1.55 -3.97 -7.82
C VAL A 99 -0.16 -4.34 -7.32
N ALA A 100 0.89 -3.70 -7.86
CA ALA A 100 2.27 -3.93 -7.44
C ALA A 100 2.48 -3.60 -5.96
N ILE A 101 1.93 -2.47 -5.50
CA ILE A 101 2.00 -2.05 -4.09
C ILE A 101 1.27 -3.06 -3.20
N ILE A 102 0.07 -3.53 -3.55
CA ILE A 102 -0.65 -4.54 -2.75
C ILE A 102 0.18 -5.82 -2.60
N GLY A 103 0.80 -6.29 -3.68
CA GLY A 103 1.69 -7.45 -3.64
C GLY A 103 2.85 -7.25 -2.67
N LEU A 104 3.50 -6.08 -2.74
CA LEU A 104 4.58 -5.71 -1.81
C LEU A 104 4.09 -5.70 -0.36
N LEU A 105 2.99 -5.00 -0.06
CA LEU A 105 2.45 -4.90 1.29
C LEU A 105 2.08 -6.25 1.90
N ARG A 106 1.42 -7.13 1.12
CA ARG A 106 1.03 -8.46 1.59
C ARG A 106 2.22 -9.38 1.77
N GLY A 107 3.17 -9.37 0.84
CA GLY A 107 4.41 -10.14 0.95
C GLY A 107 5.21 -9.72 2.18
N THR A 108 5.40 -8.42 2.38
CA THR A 108 6.07 -7.85 3.56
C THR A 108 5.36 -8.25 4.86
N ALA A 109 4.04 -8.09 4.93
CA ALA A 109 3.28 -8.46 6.12
C ALA A 109 3.37 -9.97 6.41
N MET A 110 3.33 -10.82 5.38
CA MET A 110 3.49 -12.26 5.54
C MET A 110 4.87 -12.63 6.08
N MET A 111 5.94 -12.02 5.57
CA MET A 111 7.31 -12.21 6.07
C MET A 111 7.41 -11.78 7.53
N ALA A 112 6.87 -10.60 7.88
CA ALA A 112 6.88 -10.08 9.26
C ALA A 112 6.16 -11.00 10.25
N PHE A 113 5.08 -11.67 9.85
CA PHE A 113 4.39 -12.64 10.72
C PHE A 113 5.01 -14.03 10.73
N SER A 114 5.80 -14.40 9.73
CA SER A 114 6.32 -15.76 9.59
C SER A 114 7.79 -15.86 9.96
N THR A 115 8.67 -15.39 9.08
CA THR A 115 10.11 -15.69 9.07
C THR A 115 10.99 -14.52 9.47
N ALA A 116 10.47 -13.29 9.49
CA ALA A 116 11.20 -12.05 9.78
C ALA A 116 10.68 -11.36 11.05
N ARG A 117 10.33 -12.14 12.09
CA ARG A 117 9.75 -11.62 13.35
C ARG A 117 10.74 -10.84 14.20
N ASP A 118 12.03 -10.96 13.89
CA ASP A 118 13.16 -10.27 14.50
C ASP A 118 13.34 -8.84 13.99
N ILE A 119 12.69 -8.48 12.87
CA ILE A 119 12.73 -7.14 12.30
C ILE A 119 11.60 -6.29 12.91
N ALA A 120 11.95 -5.08 13.37
CA ALA A 120 10.98 -4.14 13.89
C ALA A 120 10.03 -3.66 12.77
N VAL A 121 8.72 -3.70 13.02
CA VAL A 121 7.73 -3.43 11.97
C VAL A 121 7.73 -1.98 11.50
N ASP A 122 8.03 -1.04 12.37
CA ASP A 122 8.20 0.37 12.04
C ASP A 122 9.38 0.59 11.09
N GLU A 123 10.52 -0.09 11.32
CA GLU A 123 11.67 -0.05 10.40
C GLU A 123 11.30 -0.63 9.02
N LEU A 124 10.62 -1.78 9.01
CA LEU A 124 10.18 -2.44 7.78
C LEU A 124 9.15 -1.59 7.01
N ALA A 125 8.19 -1.00 7.73
CA ALA A 125 7.17 -0.13 7.16
C ALA A 125 7.78 1.12 6.53
N SER A 126 8.73 1.75 7.23
CA SER A 126 9.43 2.94 6.73
C SER A 126 10.30 2.61 5.51
N GLU A 127 10.98 1.46 5.47
CA GLU A 127 11.75 1.06 4.29
C GLU A 127 10.85 0.83 3.06
N VAL A 128 9.72 0.13 3.23
CA VAL A 128 8.77 -0.10 2.14
C VAL A 128 8.19 1.22 1.63
N ALA A 129 7.77 2.10 2.53
CA ALA A 129 7.24 3.41 2.17
C ALA A 129 8.27 4.26 1.41
N ARG A 130 9.52 4.28 1.88
CA ARG A 130 10.63 4.98 1.23
C ARG A 130 10.95 4.39 -0.15
N GLY A 131 10.90 3.07 -0.29
CA GLY A 131 11.07 2.38 -1.58
C GLY A 131 10.01 2.79 -2.60
N ILE A 132 8.73 2.77 -2.19
CA ILE A 132 7.60 3.21 -3.02
C ILE A 132 7.73 4.70 -3.35
N GLY A 133 8.05 5.54 -2.37
CA GLY A 133 8.26 6.98 -2.52
C GLY A 133 9.30 7.29 -3.58
N ARG A 134 10.50 6.70 -3.45
CA ARG A 134 11.59 6.87 -4.43
C ARG A 134 11.21 6.37 -5.82
N SER A 135 10.47 5.27 -5.90
CA SER A 135 10.01 4.76 -7.19
C SER A 135 9.11 5.80 -7.85
N LEU A 136 8.02 6.21 -7.18
CA LEU A 136 6.92 6.97 -7.78
C LEU A 136 7.15 8.47 -7.87
N ALA A 137 8.10 9.03 -7.12
CA ALA A 137 8.37 10.46 -7.09
C ALA A 137 8.54 11.04 -8.50
N ALA A 138 7.92 12.20 -8.71
CA ALA A 138 8.15 12.97 -9.93
C ALA A 138 9.65 13.29 -10.08
N GLN A 139 10.18 13.13 -11.30
CA GLN A 139 11.54 13.52 -11.57
C GLN A 139 11.66 15.05 -11.54
N PRO A 140 12.75 15.60 -11.00
CA PRO A 140 13.08 17.01 -11.21
C PRO A 140 13.08 17.24 -12.72
N GLY A 141 12.24 18.17 -13.20
CA GLY A 141 12.30 18.58 -14.60
C GLY A 141 13.72 19.06 -14.92
N PRO A 142 14.19 18.94 -16.18
CA PRO A 142 15.49 19.46 -16.55
C PRO A 142 15.55 20.91 -16.09
N ALA A 143 16.53 21.22 -15.22
CA ALA A 143 16.74 22.58 -14.74
C ALA A 143 16.77 23.48 -15.97
N GLY A 144 15.83 24.42 -16.06
CA GLY A 144 15.70 25.32 -17.20
C GLY A 144 17.08 25.89 -17.51
N GLY A 145 17.64 25.50 -18.66
CA GLY A 145 18.93 25.99 -19.11
C GLY A 145 18.90 27.52 -19.11
N PRO A 146 20.01 28.19 -18.75
CA PRO A 146 20.05 29.64 -18.70
C PRO A 146 19.54 30.18 -20.02
N GLY A 147 18.43 30.93 -19.97
CA GLY A 147 17.76 31.45 -21.14
C GLY A 147 18.75 32.20 -22.00
N SER A 148 18.95 31.71 -23.22
CA SER A 148 19.70 32.40 -24.26
C SER A 148 18.95 33.69 -24.58
N SER A 149 19.39 34.79 -23.98
CA SER A 149 19.10 36.13 -24.50
C SER A 149 20.12 36.38 -25.60
N SER A 150 19.66 36.32 -26.84
CA SER A 150 20.28 36.92 -28.03
C SER A 150 19.21 37.24 -29.05
#